data_AF-A0A7V1U6V2-F1
#
_entry.id   AF-A0A7V1U6V2-F1
#
_cell.length_a   1.000
_cell.length_b   1.000
_cell.length_c   1.000
_cell.angle_alpha   90.00
_cell.angle_beta   90.00
_cell.angle_gamma   90.00
#
_symmetry.space_group_name_H-M   'P 1'
#
loop_
_entity.id
_entity.type
_entity.pdbx_description
1 polymer ?
#
loop_
_entity_poly.entity_id
_entity_poly.type
_entity_poly.pdbx_seq_one_letter_code
_entity_poly.pdbx_strand_id
1 'polypeptide(L)'
;MGHGPRRGGARRRAVAGARRSGASPRAPGDRAAAEPPIPRARVRGVSHRRGTNVAKRRADVGTLYRGSPGQWSWLAHRVTGVAIILFLFVHVVDTAVVGWGPEAYERVSSVYHNWFVRLLELGLVAAVLYHALNGLKIMVFDFWPSTVRYMKPISAATTGIFVLAMIPITWIMGAAILRLLGWL
;
A
#
# COMPACT_ATOMS: atom_id res chain seq x y z
N MET A 1 82.30 10.01 21.32
CA MET A 1 81.55 10.42 22.53
C MET A 1 80.28 9.57 22.56
N GLY A 2 79.94 8.73 23.52
CA GLY A 2 80.52 8.32 24.79
C GLY A 2 79.71 7.16 25.40
N HIS A 3 80.38 6.37 26.24
CA HIS A 3 79.89 5.51 27.33
C HIS A 3 79.01 4.27 27.07
N GLY A 4 79.54 3.11 27.49
CA GLY A 4 78.85 1.83 27.61
C GLY A 4 78.21 1.57 29.00
N PRO A 5 78.45 0.41 29.62
CA PRO A 5 77.47 -0.68 29.83
C PRO A 5 77.14 -0.96 31.31
N ARG A 6 76.12 -1.81 31.62
CA ARG A 6 75.93 -2.63 32.86
C ARG A 6 74.59 -3.38 32.79
N ARG A 7 74.52 -4.73 32.72
CA ARG A 7 74.70 -5.82 33.72
C ARG A 7 73.76 -5.77 34.95
N GLY A 8 73.09 -6.90 35.21
CA GLY A 8 72.45 -7.31 36.48
C GLY A 8 70.96 -7.61 36.29
N GLY A 9 70.42 -8.82 36.41
CA GLY A 9 70.84 -9.98 37.20
C GLY A 9 70.07 -10.00 38.53
N ALA A 10 68.84 -10.53 38.55
CA ALA A 10 68.17 -10.93 39.80
C ALA A 10 67.27 -12.14 39.57
N ARG A 11 67.83 -13.30 39.94
CA ARG A 11 67.14 -14.56 40.17
C ARG A 11 66.17 -14.40 41.35
N ARG A 12 65.00 -15.03 41.29
CA ARG A 12 64.40 -15.72 42.46
C ARG A 12 63.40 -16.77 41.99
N ARG A 13 63.71 -18.01 42.34
CA ARG A 13 62.89 -19.21 42.25
C ARG A 13 61.69 -19.08 43.19
N ALA A 14 60.53 -19.58 42.78
CA ALA A 14 59.56 -20.19 43.67
C ALA A 14 58.85 -21.32 42.94
N VAL A 15 59.08 -22.53 43.45
CA VAL A 15 58.49 -23.80 43.05
C VAL A 15 57.20 -23.97 43.84
N ALA A 16 56.09 -24.24 43.16
CA ALA A 16 54.88 -24.89 43.66
C ALA A 16 54.02 -25.19 42.42
N GLY A 17 53.87 -26.42 41.97
CA GLY A 17 53.14 -27.46 42.68
C GLY A 17 51.80 -27.65 41.96
N ALA A 18 51.81 -28.35 40.82
CA ALA A 18 50.58 -28.74 40.15
C ALA A 18 50.67 -30.24 39.79
N ARG A 19 49.85 -30.99 40.53
CA ARG A 19 49.70 -32.44 40.47
C ARG A 19 49.27 -32.87 39.07
N ARG A 20 49.91 -33.94 38.59
CA ARG A 20 49.50 -34.71 37.41
C ARG A 20 48.15 -35.38 37.71
N SER A 21 47.15 -35.11 36.89
CA SER A 21 45.88 -35.82 36.90
C SER A 21 45.46 -36.14 35.46
N GLY A 22 45.48 -37.44 35.14
CA GLY A 22 44.62 -38.08 34.13
C GLY A 22 44.84 -37.72 32.67
N ALA A 23 45.83 -38.33 32.03
CA ALA A 23 45.82 -38.48 30.57
C ALA A 23 44.96 -39.72 30.22
N SER A 24 43.81 -39.51 29.58
CA SER A 24 43.07 -40.54 28.85
C SER A 24 43.43 -40.43 27.36
N PRO A 25 43.70 -41.53 26.62
CA PRO A 25 44.15 -41.45 25.23
C PRO A 25 42.97 -41.09 24.32
N ARG A 26 43.02 -39.92 23.67
CA ARG A 26 42.09 -39.58 22.58
C ARG A 26 42.58 -40.22 21.27
N ALA A 27 41.65 -40.89 20.60
CA ALA A 27 41.81 -41.58 19.32
C ALA A 27 42.28 -40.61 18.20
N PRO A 28 43.00 -41.11 17.18
CA PRO A 28 43.52 -40.30 16.09
C PRO A 28 42.43 -40.08 15.04
N GLY A 29 41.77 -38.93 15.06
CA GLY A 29 40.68 -38.64 14.11
C GLY A 29 40.52 -37.19 13.66
N ASP A 30 41.03 -36.21 14.41
CA ASP A 30 40.60 -34.83 14.20
C ASP A 30 41.77 -33.94 13.77
N ARG A 31 42.27 -34.15 12.54
CA ARG A 31 43.04 -33.12 11.83
C ARG A 31 42.05 -32.11 11.23
N ALA A 32 41.41 -31.33 12.09
CA ALA A 32 40.67 -30.15 11.67
C ALA A 32 41.66 -29.01 11.42
N ALA A 33 41.57 -28.42 10.22
CA ALA A 33 42.37 -27.30 9.77
C ALA A 33 42.41 -26.17 10.80
N ALA A 34 43.60 -25.66 11.10
CA ALA A 34 43.76 -24.46 11.92
C ALA A 34 43.26 -23.25 11.13
N GLU A 35 42.07 -22.74 11.45
CA GLU A 35 41.62 -21.43 10.98
C GLU A 35 42.54 -20.33 11.55
N PRO A 36 42.97 -19.33 10.75
CA PRO A 36 43.72 -18.20 11.26
C PRO A 36 42.83 -17.31 12.16
N PRO A 37 43.37 -16.70 13.23
CA PRO A 37 42.57 -15.91 14.15
C PRO A 37 42.06 -14.63 13.48
N ILE A 38 40.74 -14.44 13.51
CA ILE A 38 40.05 -13.25 13.00
C ILE A 38 40.43 -12.02 13.85
N PRO A 39 40.91 -10.91 13.27
CA PRO A 39 41.22 -9.70 14.04
C PRO A 39 39.94 -9.09 14.61
N ARG A 40 39.76 -9.15 15.93
CA ARG A 40 38.65 -8.48 16.61
C ARG A 40 38.88 -6.98 16.56
N ALA A 41 38.17 -6.29 15.67
CA ALA A 41 38.08 -4.84 15.67
C ALA A 41 37.56 -4.36 17.02
N ARG A 42 38.34 -3.51 17.69
CA ARG A 42 38.01 -2.87 18.96
C ARG A 42 36.77 -1.97 18.76
N VAL A 43 35.59 -2.45 19.17
CA VAL A 43 34.36 -1.66 19.16
C VAL A 43 34.53 -0.50 20.15
N ARG A 44 34.70 0.70 19.60
CA ARG A 44 34.77 1.96 20.34
C ARG A 44 33.36 2.25 20.89
N GLY A 45 33.25 2.40 22.21
CA GLY A 45 31.99 2.47 22.93
C GLY A 45 31.04 3.54 22.39
N VAL A 46 29.81 3.12 22.10
CA VAL A 46 28.68 4.02 21.80
C VAL A 46 28.15 4.54 23.14
N SER A 47 28.37 5.83 23.39
CA SER A 47 27.75 6.56 24.50
C SER A 47 26.24 6.58 24.31
N HIS A 48 25.53 5.74 25.05
CA HIS A 48 24.07 5.70 25.07
C HIS A 48 23.54 6.93 25.85
N ARG A 49 23.35 8.06 25.17
CA ARG A 49 22.56 9.18 25.72
C ARG A 49 21.09 8.76 25.76
N ARG A 50 20.70 8.15 26.87
CA ARG A 50 19.30 7.80 27.18
C ARG A 50 18.55 9.06 27.62
N GLY A 51 18.13 9.87 26.65
CA GLY A 51 17.11 10.90 26.86
C GLY A 51 15.74 10.24 26.88
N THR A 52 15.21 9.95 28.06
CA THR A 52 13.84 9.43 28.22
C THR A 52 12.83 10.55 28.01
N ASN A 53 12.44 10.81 26.75
CA ASN A 53 11.22 11.56 26.44
C ASN A 53 9.99 10.67 26.69
N VAL A 54 9.75 10.32 27.95
CA VAL A 54 8.56 9.59 28.40
C VAL A 54 7.56 10.61 28.93
N ALA A 55 6.98 11.42 28.02
CA ALA A 55 5.75 12.17 28.28
C ALA A 55 5.23 12.88 27.00
N LYS A 56 4.68 12.12 26.05
CA LYS A 56 3.57 12.62 25.22
C LYS A 56 2.78 11.46 24.61
N ARG A 57 2.21 10.59 25.47
CA ARG A 57 1.35 9.48 25.03
C ARG A 57 -0.15 9.75 25.17
N ARG A 58 -0.58 11.02 25.17
CA ARG A 58 -2.00 11.41 25.18
C ARG A 58 -2.21 12.76 24.48
N ALA A 59 -2.39 12.70 23.16
CA ALA A 59 -3.23 13.58 22.35
C ALA A 59 -2.95 13.28 20.87
N ASP A 60 -3.52 12.21 20.34
CA ASP A 60 -3.73 12.01 18.89
C ASP A 60 -4.96 11.12 18.70
N VAL A 61 -6.05 11.48 19.37
CA VAL A 61 -7.39 11.14 18.91
C VAL A 61 -7.85 12.32 18.06
N GLY A 62 -7.74 12.19 16.74
CA GLY A 62 -8.43 13.08 15.81
C GLY A 62 -7.58 14.12 15.09
N THR A 63 -6.56 13.72 14.33
CA THR A 63 -6.36 14.34 13.03
C THR A 63 -7.11 13.50 12.01
N LEU A 64 -8.26 13.97 11.52
CA LEU A 64 -8.95 13.35 10.39
C LEU A 64 -7.92 13.22 9.26
N TYR A 65 -7.59 12.00 8.88
CA TYR A 65 -6.60 11.75 7.84
C TYR A 65 -7.11 12.41 6.55
N ARG A 66 -6.46 13.50 6.16
CA ARG A 66 -6.73 14.17 4.88
C ARG A 66 -6.14 13.29 3.79
N GLY A 67 -6.94 12.31 3.34
CA GLY A 67 -6.53 11.31 2.36
C GLY A 67 -5.81 11.95 1.18
N SER A 68 -4.67 11.38 0.82
CA SER A 68 -3.96 11.73 -0.42
C SER A 68 -4.91 11.56 -1.61
N PRO A 69 -4.82 12.39 -2.66
CA PRO A 69 -5.65 12.24 -3.87
C PRO A 69 -5.67 10.82 -4.45
N GLY A 70 -4.56 10.08 -4.31
CA GLY A 70 -4.49 8.67 -4.70
C GLY A 70 -5.40 7.74 -3.88
N GLN A 71 -5.59 8.01 -2.59
CA GLN A 71 -6.47 7.21 -1.72
C GLN A 71 -7.94 7.45 -2.00
N TRP A 72 -8.31 8.70 -2.30
CA TRP A 72 -9.65 9.03 -2.77
C TRP A 72 -9.95 8.32 -4.09
N SER A 73 -8.98 8.34 -5.02
CA SER A 73 -9.13 7.65 -6.30
C SER A 73 -9.30 6.14 -6.14
N TRP A 74 -8.54 5.53 -5.23
CA TRP A 74 -8.67 4.11 -4.86
C TRP A 74 -10.02 3.78 -4.24
N LEU A 75 -10.49 4.60 -3.28
CA LEU A 75 -11.77 4.38 -2.61
C LEU A 75 -12.91 4.49 -3.63
N ALA A 76 -12.90 5.54 -4.44
CA ALA A 76 -13.88 5.75 -5.48
C ALA A 76 -13.94 4.56 -6.44
N HIS A 77 -12.81 3.97 -6.82
CA HIS A 77 -12.80 2.83 -7.76
C HIS A 77 -13.47 1.58 -7.19
N ARG A 78 -13.29 1.35 -5.88
CA ARG A 78 -13.96 0.25 -5.18
C ARG A 78 -15.46 0.50 -5.04
N VAL A 79 -15.83 1.71 -4.61
CA VAL A 79 -17.24 2.10 -4.45
C VAL A 79 -17.98 1.99 -5.79
N THR A 80 -17.39 2.49 -6.88
CA THR A 80 -18.00 2.35 -8.21
C THR A 80 -18.06 0.90 -8.67
N GLY A 81 -17.04 0.08 -8.36
CA GLY A 81 -17.08 -1.36 -8.66
C GLY A 81 -18.23 -2.07 -7.96
N VAL A 82 -18.46 -1.80 -6.68
CA VAL A 82 -19.61 -2.34 -5.94
C VAL A 82 -20.93 -1.86 -6.54
N ALA A 83 -21.04 -0.57 -6.87
CA ALA A 83 -22.23 -0.02 -7.51
C ALA A 83 -22.53 -0.70 -8.86
N ILE A 84 -21.50 -0.95 -9.68
CA ILE A 84 -21.63 -1.64 -10.97
C ILE A 84 -22.07 -3.10 -10.76
N ILE A 85 -21.51 -3.82 -9.79
CA ILE A 85 -21.92 -5.20 -9.50
C ILE A 85 -23.40 -5.25 -9.09
N LEU A 86 -23.83 -4.35 -8.20
CA LEU A 86 -25.24 -4.26 -7.79
C LEU A 86 -26.15 -3.91 -8.97
N PHE A 87 -25.72 -2.97 -9.82
CA PHE A 87 -26.43 -2.66 -11.05
C PHE A 87 -26.53 -3.87 -11.97
N LEU A 88 -25.43 -4.60 -12.21
CA LEU A 88 -25.42 -5.77 -13.08
C LEU A 88 -26.38 -6.85 -12.58
N PHE A 89 -26.49 -7.05 -11.26
CA PHE A 89 -27.49 -7.96 -10.69
C PHE A 89 -28.92 -7.54 -11.04
N VAL A 90 -29.28 -6.28 -10.73
CA VAL A 90 -30.62 -5.75 -11.04
C VAL A 90 -30.89 -5.75 -12.55
N HIS A 91 -29.88 -5.45 -13.35
CA HIS A 91 -29.96 -5.40 -14.81
C HIS A 91 -30.25 -6.77 -15.43
N VAL A 92 -29.62 -7.84 -14.93
CA VAL A 92 -29.92 -9.21 -15.36
C VAL A 92 -31.36 -9.58 -15.00
N VAL A 93 -31.84 -9.21 -13.81
CA VAL A 93 -33.23 -9.46 -13.41
C VAL A 93 -34.21 -8.69 -14.30
N ASP A 94 -33.97 -7.40 -14.52
CA ASP A 94 -34.81 -6.54 -15.35
C ASP A 94 -34.91 -7.05 -16.80
N THR A 95 -33.77 -7.34 -17.43
CA THR A 95 -33.75 -7.92 -18.78
C THR A 95 -34.42 -9.30 -18.86
N ALA A 96 -34.40 -10.10 -17.80
CA ALA A 96 -35.07 -11.40 -17.77
C ALA A 96 -36.61 -11.29 -17.76
N VAL A 97 -37.17 -10.17 -17.29
CA VAL A 97 -38.64 -9.92 -17.29
C VAL A 97 -39.23 -9.95 -18.70
N VAL A 98 -38.43 -9.66 -19.74
CA VAL A 98 -38.88 -9.76 -21.14
C VAL A 98 -39.41 -11.15 -21.49
N GLY A 99 -38.92 -12.20 -20.82
CA GLY A 99 -39.36 -13.58 -21.02
C GLY A 99 -40.68 -13.94 -20.35
N TRP A 100 -41.24 -13.07 -19.51
CA TRP A 100 -42.45 -13.35 -18.71
C TRP A 100 -43.73 -12.78 -19.33
N GLY A 101 -43.64 -12.25 -20.55
CA GLY A 101 -44.76 -11.71 -21.31
C GLY A 101 -44.88 -10.18 -21.22
N PRO A 102 -45.63 -9.56 -22.15
CA PRO A 102 -45.71 -8.11 -22.30
C PRO A 102 -46.28 -7.41 -21.05
N GLU A 103 -47.24 -8.03 -20.38
CA GLU A 103 -47.89 -7.46 -19.17
C GLU A 103 -46.91 -7.30 -18.00
N ALA A 104 -45.99 -8.26 -17.83
CA ALA A 104 -44.95 -8.20 -16.79
C ALA A 104 -43.92 -7.11 -17.11
N TYR A 105 -43.53 -7.01 -18.38
CA TYR A 105 -42.61 -5.98 -18.87
C TYR A 105 -43.18 -4.57 -18.73
N GLU A 106 -44.44 -4.35 -19.11
CA GLU A 106 -45.09 -3.03 -19.01
C GLU A 106 -45.16 -2.53 -17.56
N ARG A 107 -45.48 -3.43 -16.61
CA ARG A 107 -45.50 -3.07 -15.19
C ARG A 107 -44.13 -2.62 -14.69
N VAL A 108 -43.07 -3.38 -14.98
CA VAL A 108 -41.71 -3.05 -14.52
C VAL A 108 -41.20 -1.79 -15.22
N SER A 109 -41.41 -1.68 -16.53
CA SER A 109 -41.01 -0.52 -17.33
C SER A 109 -41.65 0.79 -16.83
N SER A 110 -42.92 0.75 -16.42
CA SER A 110 -43.62 1.93 -15.89
C SER A 110 -42.93 2.56 -14.67
N VAL A 111 -42.19 1.78 -13.88
CA VAL A 111 -41.48 2.24 -12.67
C VAL A 111 -40.23 3.05 -13.03
N TYR A 112 -39.62 2.85 -14.20
CA TYR A 112 -38.40 3.55 -14.60
C TYR A 112 -38.63 5.00 -15.06
N HIS A 113 -39.88 5.39 -15.32
CA HIS A 113 -40.23 6.74 -15.81
C HIS A 113 -40.31 7.80 -14.70
N ASN A 114 -39.42 7.78 -13.72
CA ASN A 114 -39.38 8.78 -12.66
C ASN A 114 -38.04 9.52 -12.62
N TRP A 115 -38.06 10.74 -12.08
CA TRP A 115 -36.88 11.62 -12.02
C TRP A 115 -35.74 11.01 -11.19
N PHE A 116 -36.08 10.20 -10.18
CA PHE A 116 -35.12 9.57 -9.28
C PHE A 116 -34.32 8.47 -9.99
N VAL A 117 -34.99 7.62 -10.78
CA VAL A 117 -34.34 6.60 -11.61
C VAL A 117 -33.39 7.24 -12.62
N ARG A 118 -33.80 8.32 -13.27
CA ARG A 118 -32.91 9.05 -14.19
C ARG A 118 -31.68 9.66 -13.51
N LEU A 119 -31.81 10.08 -12.25
CA LEU A 119 -30.66 10.51 -11.45
C LEU A 119 -29.73 9.33 -11.15
N LEU A 120 -30.29 8.16 -10.83
CA LEU A 120 -29.52 6.92 -10.65
C LEU A 120 -28.82 6.49 -11.94
N GLU A 121 -29.47 6.61 -13.11
CA GLU A 121 -28.87 6.36 -14.42
C GLU A 121 -27.66 7.26 -14.66
N LEU A 122 -27.78 8.57 -14.41
CA LEU A 122 -26.66 9.50 -14.52
C LEU A 122 -25.52 9.15 -13.57
N GLY A 123 -25.85 8.79 -12.32
CA GLY A 123 -24.87 8.32 -11.34
C GLY A 123 -24.18 7.04 -11.76
N LEU A 124 -24.92 6.10 -12.37
CA LEU A 124 -24.39 4.85 -12.89
C LEU A 124 -23.45 5.08 -14.07
N VAL A 125 -23.80 5.96 -15.01
CA VAL A 125 -22.91 6.33 -16.13
C VAL A 125 -21.60 6.91 -15.60
N ALA A 126 -21.67 7.80 -14.61
CA ALA A 126 -20.49 8.33 -13.94
C ALA A 126 -19.66 7.22 -13.27
N ALA A 127 -20.31 6.28 -12.58
CA ALA A 127 -19.65 5.17 -11.90
C ALA A 127 -18.92 4.24 -12.87
N VAL A 128 -19.57 3.82 -13.97
CA VAL A 128 -18.99 2.97 -15.01
C VAL A 128 -17.81 3.66 -15.68
N LEU A 129 -17.98 4.91 -16.11
CA LEU A 129 -16.94 5.66 -16.80
C LEU A 129 -15.71 5.89 -15.90
N TYR A 130 -15.94 6.30 -14.65
CA TYR A 130 -14.86 6.45 -13.67
C TYR A 130 -14.16 5.10 -13.40
N HIS A 131 -14.92 4.02 -13.21
CA HIS A 131 -14.38 2.69 -12.93
C HIS A 131 -13.47 2.21 -14.07
N ALA A 132 -13.94 2.33 -15.32
CA ALA A 132 -13.19 1.94 -16.50
C ALA A 132 -11.90 2.78 -16.68
N LEU A 133 -12.00 4.11 -16.61
CA LEU A 133 -10.85 5.00 -16.76
C LEU A 133 -9.83 4.80 -15.64
N ASN A 134 -10.27 4.65 -14.40
CA ASN A 134 -9.37 4.45 -13.28
C ASN A 134 -8.74 3.05 -13.28
N GLY A 135 -9.49 2.01 -13.69
CA GLY A 135 -8.97 0.67 -13.91
C GLY A 135 -7.88 0.66 -14.99
N LEU A 136 -8.12 1.36 -16.11
CA LEU A 136 -7.11 1.53 -17.16
C LEU A 136 -5.86 2.23 -16.66
N LYS A 137 -5.99 3.30 -15.87
CA LYS A 137 -4.86 3.97 -15.23
C LYS A 137 -4.04 3.01 -14.36
N ILE A 138 -4.71 2.20 -13.54
CA ILE A 138 -4.04 1.21 -12.68
C ILE A 138 -3.30 0.18 -13.55
N MET A 139 -3.95 -0.36 -14.59
CA MET A 139 -3.32 -1.28 -15.53
C MET A 139 -2.05 -0.69 -16.16
N VAL A 140 -2.07 0.59 -16.56
CA VAL A 140 -0.88 1.27 -17.11
C VAL A 140 0.27 1.29 -16.11
N PHE A 141 -0.01 1.51 -14.82
CA PHE A 141 1.03 1.48 -13.77
C PHE A 141 1.56 0.07 -13.51
N ASP A 142 0.70 -0.95 -13.59
CA ASP A 142 1.06 -2.35 -13.34
C ASP A 142 1.92 -2.92 -14.49
N PHE A 143 1.57 -2.62 -15.74
CA PHE A 143 2.29 -3.13 -16.92
C PHE A 143 3.54 -2.31 -17.27
N TRP A 144 3.58 -1.01 -16.96
CA TRP A 144 4.74 -0.16 -17.20
C TRP A 144 5.22 0.52 -15.92
N PRO A 145 6.09 -0.13 -15.12
CA PRO A 145 6.60 0.45 -13.87
C PRO A 145 7.28 1.83 -14.04
N SER A 146 7.89 2.08 -15.20
CA SER A 146 8.49 3.38 -15.55
C SER A 146 7.49 4.55 -15.57
N THR A 147 6.17 4.28 -15.63
CA THR A 147 5.13 5.30 -15.63
C THR A 147 4.80 5.85 -14.24
N VAL A 148 5.28 5.20 -13.17
CA VAL A 148 5.09 5.69 -11.78
C VAL A 148 5.69 7.08 -11.57
N ARG A 149 6.77 7.43 -12.29
CA ARG A 149 7.33 8.80 -12.28
C ARG A 149 6.36 9.87 -12.81
N TYR A 150 5.35 9.46 -13.58
CA TYR A 150 4.30 10.29 -14.17
C TYR A 150 2.94 10.11 -13.46
N MET A 151 2.92 9.60 -12.22
CA MET A 151 1.67 9.32 -11.51
C MET A 151 0.74 10.54 -11.40
N LYS A 152 1.30 11.73 -11.12
CA LYS A 152 0.54 12.99 -11.04
C LYS A 152 -0.07 13.40 -12.38
N PRO A 153 0.71 13.59 -13.47
CA PRO A 153 0.14 13.99 -14.75
C PRO A 153 -0.80 12.94 -15.34
N ILE A 154 -0.50 11.64 -15.19
CA ILE A 154 -1.42 10.57 -15.65
C ILE A 154 -2.74 10.63 -14.87
N SER A 155 -2.70 10.78 -13.54
CA SER A 155 -3.92 10.91 -12.74
C SER A 155 -4.73 12.15 -13.13
N ALA A 156 -4.07 13.28 -13.35
CA ALA A 156 -4.73 14.50 -13.81
C ALA A 156 -5.36 14.33 -15.20
N ALA A 157 -4.67 13.66 -16.13
CA ALA A 157 -5.19 13.35 -17.46
C ALA A 157 -6.42 12.44 -17.38
N THR A 158 -6.38 11.37 -16.58
CA THR A 158 -7.53 10.48 -16.38
C THR A 158 -8.73 11.25 -15.82
N THR A 159 -8.52 12.12 -14.82
CA THR A 159 -9.59 12.97 -14.27
C THR A 159 -10.10 13.98 -15.30
N GLY A 160 -9.21 14.59 -16.09
CA GLY A 160 -9.57 15.52 -17.15
C GLY A 160 -10.45 14.87 -18.23
N ILE A 161 -10.07 13.67 -18.68
CA ILE A 161 -10.85 12.88 -19.65
C ILE A 161 -12.23 12.53 -19.07
N PHE A 162 -12.27 12.09 -17.81
CA PHE A 162 -13.54 11.79 -17.13
C PHE A 162 -14.46 13.00 -17.10
N VAL A 163 -13.97 14.17 -16.65
CA VAL A 163 -14.77 15.39 -16.57
C VAL A 163 -15.23 15.84 -17.96
N LEU A 164 -14.33 15.83 -18.95
CA LEU A 164 -14.65 16.24 -20.31
C LEU A 164 -15.75 15.37 -20.92
N ALA A 165 -15.70 14.05 -20.70
CA ALA A 165 -16.75 13.14 -21.15
C ALA A 165 -18.06 13.30 -20.36
N MET A 166 -17.99 13.59 -19.06
CA MET A 166 -19.19 13.79 -18.22
C MET A 166 -19.95 15.08 -18.52
N ILE A 167 -19.29 16.15 -18.99
CA ILE A 167 -19.94 17.44 -19.30
C ILE A 167 -21.12 17.28 -20.28
N PRO A 168 -20.94 16.75 -21.51
CA PRO A 168 -22.04 16.61 -22.46
C PRO A 168 -23.10 15.62 -21.98
N ILE A 169 -22.70 14.54 -21.32
CA ILE A 169 -23.61 13.52 -20.77
C ILE A 169 -24.53 14.16 -19.72
N THR A 170 -23.94 14.87 -18.77
CA THR A 170 -24.66 15.53 -17.68
C THR A 170 -25.55 16.64 -18.22
N TRP A 171 -25.12 17.38 -19.23
CA TRP A 171 -25.94 18.39 -19.88
C TRP A 171 -27.21 17.78 -20.48
N ILE A 172 -27.07 16.72 -21.28
CA ILE A 172 -28.20 16.09 -21.97
C ILE A 172 -29.15 15.42 -20.97
N MET A 173 -28.61 14.58 -20.07
CA MET A 173 -29.42 13.83 -19.10
C MET A 173 -29.97 14.74 -18.00
N GLY A 174 -29.17 15.69 -17.51
CA GLY A 174 -29.56 16.66 -16.50
C GLY A 174 -30.68 17.58 -16.98
N ALA A 175 -30.60 18.08 -18.22
CA ALA A 175 -31.70 18.85 -18.81
C ALA A 175 -33.00 18.02 -18.88
N ALA A 176 -32.91 16.73 -19.20
CA ALA A 176 -34.07 15.84 -19.22
C ALA A 176 -34.67 15.61 -17.82
N ILE A 177 -33.84 15.52 -16.78
CA ILE A 177 -34.28 15.42 -15.38
C ILE A 177 -34.99 16.71 -14.94
N LEU A 178 -34.42 17.88 -15.27
CA LEU A 178 -34.99 19.17 -14.90
C LEU A 178 -36.34 19.44 -15.57
N ARG A 179 -36.52 19.02 -16.83
CA ARG A 179 -37.81 19.07 -17.53
C ARG A 179 -38.88 18.24 -16.83
N LEU A 180 -38.53 17.07 -16.30
CA LEU A 180 -39.46 16.23 -15.53
C LEU A 180 -39.86 16.85 -14.19
N LEU A 181 -38.99 17.67 -13.60
CA LEU A 181 -39.27 18.41 -12.37
C LEU A 181 -40.06 19.71 -12.62
N GLY A 182 -40.34 20.06 -13.89
CA GLY A 182 -41.08 21.27 -14.26
C GLY A 182 -40.26 22.56 -14.11
N TRP A 183 -38.93 22.47 -14.04
CA TRP A 183 -38.04 23.63 -13.87
C TRP A 183 -37.55 24.23 -15.20
N LEU A 184 -37.85 23.57 -16.33
CA LEU A 184 -37.47 23.91 -17.70
C LEU A 184 -38.57 23.47 -18.67
#